data_AF-A0A9D1BXA4-F1
#
_entry.id   AF-A0A9D1BXA4-F1
#
_cell.length_a   1.000
_cell.length_b   1.000
_cell.length_c   1.000
_cell.angle_alpha   90.00
_cell.angle_beta   90.00
_cell.angle_gamma   90.00
#
_symmetry.space_group_name_H-M   'P 1'
#
loop_
_entity.id
_entity.type
_entity.pdbx_description
1 polymer ?
#
loop_
_entity_poly.entity_id
_entity_poly.type
_entity_poly.pdbx_seq_one_letter_code
_entity_poly.pdbx_strand_id
1 'polypeptide(L)'
;MRLSQLFGRTLRKPPADASTPGLGLAVRAGVIRPVEPGRYACLPLGWRAIRRADALVRAAVEDLGGQEMWWPPGRDGLKAVVELARREVHSYRDLPRLVYRVGAEERHGRLGKGLLAALPPWGMEAYSLHADGADLDGLYARVVEAWEGIASRCGLEWVWAEAGLGEVEESAMLIPHPAGEDRLVRCPGCGY
;
A
#
# COMPACT_ATOMS: atom_id res chain seq x y z
N MET A 1 -21.65 12.45 11.75
CA MET A 1 -20.89 13.73 11.87
C MET A 1 -21.66 14.80 11.12
N ARG A 2 -22.03 15.90 11.78
CA ARG A 2 -22.70 17.03 11.12
C ARG A 2 -21.67 17.84 10.33
N LEU A 3 -22.02 18.29 9.13
CA LEU A 3 -21.10 19.07 8.28
C LEU A 3 -20.66 20.38 8.95
N SER A 4 -21.54 21.00 9.75
CA SER A 4 -21.24 22.22 10.51
C SER A 4 -20.13 22.05 11.57
N GLN A 5 -19.79 20.82 11.93
CA GLN A 5 -18.73 20.50 12.90
C GLN A 5 -17.49 19.90 12.24
N LEU A 6 -17.46 19.75 10.91
CA LEU A 6 -16.32 19.21 10.19
C LEU A 6 -15.17 20.23 10.19
N PHE A 7 -13.98 19.79 10.63
CA PHE A 7 -12.76 20.55 10.45
C PHE A 7 -12.28 20.43 8.99
N GLY A 8 -12.70 21.36 8.15
CA GLY A 8 -12.39 21.38 6.72
C GLY A 8 -13.48 22.09 5.94
N ARG A 9 -13.14 22.65 4.78
CA ARG A 9 -14.10 23.28 3.86
C ARG A 9 -13.74 22.96 2.42
N THR A 10 -14.75 22.91 1.58
CA THR A 10 -14.56 22.83 0.13
C THR A 10 -14.09 24.17 -0.43
N LEU A 11 -13.27 24.14 -1.47
CA LEU A 11 -12.87 25.32 -2.22
C LEU A 11 -13.71 25.44 -3.50
N ARG A 12 -13.98 26.68 -3.92
CA ARG A 12 -14.70 26.93 -5.18
C ARG A 12 -13.86 26.53 -6.39
N LYS A 13 -12.55 26.81 -6.35
CA LYS A 13 -11.58 26.46 -7.38
C LYS A 13 -10.44 25.65 -6.76
N PRO A 14 -9.88 24.66 -7.47
CA PRO A 14 -8.66 24.00 -7.04
C PRO A 14 -7.49 24.99 -7.04
N PRO A 15 -6.43 24.71 -6.27
CA PRO A 15 -5.17 25.47 -6.35
C PRO A 15 -4.60 25.44 -7.79
N ALA A 16 -4.06 26.57 -8.24
CA ALA A 16 -3.54 26.73 -9.60
C ALA A 16 -2.23 25.97 -9.84
N ASP A 17 -1.49 25.70 -8.77
CA ASP A 17 -0.21 24.99 -8.73
C ASP A 17 -0.36 23.46 -8.52
N ALA A 18 -1.57 22.92 -8.66
CA ALA A 18 -1.78 21.48 -8.57
C ALA A 18 -1.06 20.73 -9.70
N SER A 19 -0.09 19.90 -9.34
CA SER A 19 0.70 19.10 -10.31
C SER A 19 -0.08 18.00 -11.02
N THR A 20 -1.23 17.58 -10.47
CA THR A 20 -2.11 16.57 -11.07
C THR A 20 -3.58 16.91 -10.79
N PRO A 21 -4.54 16.44 -11.63
CA PRO A 21 -5.97 16.61 -11.37
C PRO A 21 -6.41 16.04 -10.02
N GLY A 22 -5.90 14.87 -9.63
CA GLY A 22 -6.23 14.22 -8.35
C GLY A 22 -5.83 15.07 -7.14
N LEU A 23 -4.63 15.66 -7.15
CA LEU A 23 -4.19 16.59 -6.11
C LEU A 23 -5.11 17.82 -6.02
N GLY A 24 -5.45 18.42 -7.17
CA GLY A 24 -6.36 19.56 -7.22
C GLY A 24 -7.74 19.25 -6.66
N LEU A 25 -8.30 18.08 -7.00
CA LEU A 25 -9.58 17.60 -6.49
C LEU A 25 -9.55 17.33 -4.99
N ALA A 26 -8.51 16.66 -4.49
CA ALA A 26 -8.40 16.36 -3.06
C ALA A 26 -8.28 17.64 -2.20
N VAL A 27 -7.50 18.62 -2.65
CA VAL A 27 -7.43 19.93 -1.99
C VAL A 27 -8.78 20.64 -2.05
N ARG A 28 -9.43 20.66 -3.23
CA ARG A 28 -10.71 21.32 -3.42
C ARG A 28 -11.83 20.69 -2.57
N ALA A 29 -11.81 19.37 -2.40
CA ALA A 29 -12.79 18.64 -1.61
C ALA A 29 -12.56 18.75 -0.09
N GLY A 30 -11.46 19.36 0.36
CA GLY A 30 -11.11 19.40 1.79
C GLY A 30 -10.68 18.03 2.33
N VAL A 31 -10.09 17.19 1.47
CA VAL A 31 -9.51 15.89 1.84
C VAL A 31 -8.10 16.08 2.37
N ILE A 32 -7.34 17.00 1.78
CA ILE A 32 -5.99 17.39 2.20
C ILE A 32 -5.81 18.91 2.16
N ARG A 33 -4.82 19.44 2.88
CA ARG A 33 -4.43 20.86 2.77
C ARG A 33 -2.91 21.05 2.87
N PRO A 34 -2.27 21.90 2.03
CA PRO A 34 -0.90 22.34 2.29
C PRO A 34 -0.77 22.98 3.68
N VAL A 35 0.27 22.58 4.40
CA VAL A 35 0.73 23.21 5.65
C VAL A 35 2.05 23.96 5.44
N GLU A 36 2.88 23.47 4.53
CA GLU A 36 4.14 24.09 4.07
C GLU A 36 4.30 23.79 2.56
N PRO A 37 5.18 24.49 1.83
CA PRO A 37 5.45 24.17 0.43
C PRO A 37 5.78 22.68 0.24
N GLY A 38 4.96 21.97 -0.53
CA GLY A 38 5.13 20.53 -0.80
C GLY A 38 4.71 19.57 0.33
N ARG A 39 4.22 20.08 1.48
CA ARG A 39 3.76 19.25 2.61
C ARG A 39 2.28 19.45 2.88
N TYR A 40 1.55 18.35 2.98
CA TYR A 40 0.10 18.37 3.13
C TYR A 40 -0.32 17.67 4.42
N ALA A 41 -1.29 18.26 5.11
CA ALA A 41 -2.05 17.59 6.15
C ALA A 41 -3.21 16.81 5.50
N CYS A 42 -3.42 15.57 5.95
CA CYS A 42 -4.62 14.81 5.66
C CYS A 42 -5.75 15.26 6.60
N LEU A 43 -6.81 15.83 6.04
CA LEU A 43 -7.95 16.34 6.81
C LEU A 43 -8.88 15.18 7.22
N PRO A 44 -9.84 15.38 8.15
CA PRO A 44 -10.65 14.28 8.69
C PRO A 44 -11.37 13.41 7.66
N LEU A 45 -11.81 13.98 6.53
CA LEU A 45 -12.43 13.18 5.46
C LEU A 45 -11.42 12.28 4.74
N GLY A 46 -10.23 12.81 4.44
CA GLY A 46 -9.14 12.02 3.86
C GLY A 46 -8.65 10.95 4.81
N TRP A 47 -8.48 11.29 6.08
CA TRP A 47 -8.05 10.33 7.09
C TRP A 47 -9.05 9.19 7.28
N ARG A 48 -10.35 9.48 7.19
CA ARG A 48 -11.38 8.43 7.19
C ARG A 48 -11.32 7.54 5.96
N ALA A 49 -10.95 8.07 4.80
CA ALA A 49 -10.77 7.26 3.59
C ALA A 49 -9.57 6.32 3.73
N ILE A 50 -8.42 6.84 4.19
CA ILE A 50 -7.21 6.04 4.47
C ILE A 50 -7.53 4.92 5.48
N ARG A 51 -8.16 5.26 6.61
CA ARG A 51 -8.52 4.24 7.62
C ARG A 51 -9.50 3.18 7.12
N ARG A 52 -10.33 3.48 6.11
CA ARG A 52 -11.20 2.49 5.48
C ARG A 52 -10.41 1.55 4.57
N ALA A 53 -9.46 2.09 3.80
CA ALA A 53 -8.53 1.29 3.01
C ALA A 53 -7.69 0.38 3.92
N ASP A 54 -7.13 0.92 5.01
CA ASP A 54 -6.38 0.15 6.00
C ASP A 54 -7.20 -1.01 6.55
N ALA A 55 -8.43 -0.75 6.98
CA ALA A 55 -9.29 -1.79 7.55
C ALA A 55 -9.57 -2.92 6.55
N LEU A 56 -9.68 -2.59 5.26
CA LEU A 56 -9.92 -3.56 4.21
C LEU A 56 -8.67 -4.42 3.92
N VAL A 57 -7.49 -3.80 3.89
CA VAL A 57 -6.21 -4.50 3.72
C VAL A 57 -5.89 -5.38 4.93
N ARG A 58 -6.10 -4.86 6.15
CA ARG A 58 -5.91 -5.61 7.41
C ARG A 58 -6.79 -6.85 7.45
N ALA A 59 -8.08 -6.70 7.17
CA ALA A 59 -9.01 -7.82 7.14
C ALA A 59 -8.56 -8.90 6.15
N ALA A 60 -8.10 -8.50 4.96
CA ALA A 60 -7.61 -9.47 3.97
C ALA A 60 -6.39 -10.25 4.46
N VAL A 61 -5.44 -9.60 5.14
CA VAL A 61 -4.24 -10.30 5.67
C VAL A 61 -4.57 -11.13 6.91
N GLU A 62 -5.46 -10.66 7.78
CA GLU A 62 -5.95 -11.42 8.93
C GLU A 62 -6.70 -12.69 8.49
N ASP A 63 -7.50 -12.62 7.42
CA ASP A 63 -8.17 -13.79 6.82
C ASP A 63 -7.17 -14.82 6.26
N LEU A 64 -5.95 -14.38 5.91
CA LEU A 64 -4.85 -15.25 5.52
C LEU A 64 -4.07 -15.84 6.70
N GLY A 65 -4.45 -15.51 7.94
CA GLY A 65 -3.76 -15.92 9.17
C GLY A 65 -2.64 -14.96 9.58
N GLY A 66 -2.60 -13.77 9.01
CA GLY A 66 -1.62 -12.75 9.33
C GLY A 66 -1.82 -12.14 10.71
N GLN A 67 -0.70 -11.88 11.38
CA GLN A 67 -0.67 -11.29 12.71
C GLN A 67 0.00 -9.92 12.63
N GLU A 68 -0.73 -8.87 12.99
CA GLU A 68 -0.13 -7.55 13.03
C GLU A 68 0.85 -7.44 14.18
N MET A 69 2.03 -6.90 13.89
CA MET A 69 3.01 -6.51 14.88
C MET A 69 3.57 -5.14 14.55
N TRP A 70 4.18 -4.53 15.55
CA TRP A 70 4.89 -3.27 15.38
C TRP A 70 6.39 -3.51 15.48
N TRP A 71 7.13 -3.01 14.49
CA TRP A 71 8.58 -2.85 14.57
C TRP A 71 8.97 -1.39 14.33
N PRO A 72 10.08 -0.92 14.94
CA PRO A 72 10.52 0.46 14.80
C PRO A 72 10.66 0.86 13.32
N PRO A 73 10.13 2.03 12.91
CA PRO A 73 10.43 2.61 11.59
C PRO A 73 11.93 2.88 11.47
N GLY A 74 12.48 2.83 10.25
CA GLY A 74 13.94 2.95 10.02
C GLY A 74 14.73 1.67 10.16
N ARG A 75 14.07 0.56 10.48
CA ARG A 75 14.63 -0.78 10.35
C ARG A 75 13.96 -1.49 9.19
N ASP A 76 14.80 -2.07 8.33
CA ASP A 76 14.43 -3.04 7.31
C ASP A 76 13.58 -4.16 7.94
N GLY A 77 12.30 -4.25 7.52
CA GLY A 77 11.33 -5.17 8.10
C GLY A 77 11.76 -6.64 7.94
N LEU A 78 12.38 -6.98 6.82
CA LEU A 78 12.84 -8.35 6.54
C LEU A 78 13.92 -8.74 7.54
N LYS A 79 14.89 -7.85 7.80
CA LYS A 79 15.92 -8.09 8.82
C LYS A 79 15.34 -8.21 10.22
N ALA A 80 14.30 -7.44 10.53
CA ALA A 80 13.62 -7.53 11.83
C ALA A 80 12.93 -8.90 11.99
N VAL A 81 12.17 -9.34 10.98
CA VAL A 81 11.45 -10.61 11.01
C VAL A 81 12.40 -11.80 11.01
N VAL A 82 13.48 -11.78 10.22
CA VAL A 82 14.49 -12.86 10.22
C VAL A 82 15.17 -13.00 11.58
N GLU A 83 15.49 -11.88 12.24
CA GLU A 83 16.11 -11.92 13.57
C GLU A 83 15.14 -12.44 14.64
N LEU A 84 13.85 -12.11 14.52
CA LEU A 84 12.81 -12.65 15.41
C LEU A 84 12.54 -14.12 15.13
N ALA A 85 12.50 -14.54 13.86
CA ALA A 85 12.27 -15.94 13.49
C ALA A 85 13.30 -16.87 14.15
N ARG A 86 14.57 -16.46 14.23
CA ARG A 86 15.63 -17.22 14.92
C ARG A 86 15.37 -17.45 16.41
N ARG A 87 14.57 -16.58 17.04
CA ARG A 87 14.29 -16.59 18.48
C ARG A 87 12.95 -17.21 18.81
N GLU A 88 11.97 -17.08 17.91
CA GLU A 88 10.58 -17.45 18.16
C GLU A 88 10.13 -18.71 17.40
N VAL A 89 10.85 -19.14 16.36
CA VAL A 89 10.58 -20.37 15.58
C VAL A 89 11.59 -21.43 15.97
N HIS A 90 11.13 -22.51 16.59
CA HIS A 90 12.00 -23.58 17.09
C HIS A 90 11.79 -24.92 16.38
N SER A 91 10.68 -25.06 15.66
CA SER A 91 10.32 -26.28 14.92
C SER A 91 9.61 -25.94 13.62
N TYR A 92 9.68 -26.85 12.64
CA TYR A 92 8.83 -26.78 11.44
C TYR A 92 7.33 -26.76 11.79
N ARG A 93 6.95 -27.28 12.97
CA ARG A 93 5.56 -27.25 13.46
C ARG A 93 5.08 -25.86 13.89
N ASP A 94 6.01 -24.91 14.06
CA ASP A 94 5.66 -23.53 14.35
C ASP A 94 5.32 -22.76 13.06
N LEU A 95 5.48 -23.37 11.88
CA LEU A 95 5.23 -22.77 10.57
C LEU A 95 3.91 -23.28 9.97
N PRO A 96 3.24 -22.49 9.11
CA PRO A 96 3.63 -21.15 8.65
C PRO A 96 3.40 -20.03 9.67
N ARG A 97 4.10 -18.91 9.47
CA ARG A 97 3.83 -17.63 10.15
C ARG A 97 3.72 -16.51 9.13
N LEU A 98 2.66 -15.72 9.21
CA LEU A 98 2.49 -14.48 8.45
C LEU A 98 2.40 -13.33 9.44
N VAL A 99 3.30 -12.35 9.31
CA VAL A 99 3.36 -11.18 10.18
C VAL A 99 3.39 -9.92 9.34
N TYR A 100 2.73 -8.86 9.79
CA TYR A 100 2.65 -7.63 9.02
C TYR A 100 2.60 -6.39 9.90
N ARG A 101 2.83 -5.24 9.28
CA ARG A 101 2.69 -3.91 9.88
C ARG A 101 1.99 -3.00 8.87
N VAL A 102 1.05 -2.20 9.34
CA VAL A 102 0.49 -1.09 8.56
C VAL A 102 0.94 0.22 9.19
N GLY A 103 1.41 1.15 8.37
CA GLY A 103 1.80 2.45 8.88
C GLY A 103 2.49 3.33 7.85
N ALA A 104 3.05 4.42 8.35
CA ALA A 104 3.89 5.28 7.54
C ALA A 104 5.17 4.54 7.18
N GLU A 105 5.44 4.43 5.89
CA GLU A 105 6.67 3.84 5.37
C GLU A 105 7.78 4.88 5.32
N GLU A 106 9.02 4.40 5.31
CA GLU A 106 10.14 5.27 5.03
C GLU A 106 10.13 5.69 3.56
N ARG A 107 10.47 6.95 3.32
CA ARG A 107 10.57 7.48 1.97
C ARG A 107 11.84 6.94 1.31
N HIS A 108 11.71 5.90 0.49
CA HIS A 108 12.76 5.43 -0.41
C HIS A 108 12.47 5.83 -1.86
N GLY A 109 13.47 6.34 -2.58
CA GLY A 109 13.35 6.67 -4.01
C GLY A 109 12.76 8.05 -4.35
N ARG A 110 12.43 8.26 -5.63
CA ARG A 110 11.76 9.48 -6.11
C ARG A 110 10.27 9.39 -5.76
N LEU A 111 9.75 10.46 -5.19
CA LEU A 111 8.32 10.56 -4.92
C LEU A 111 7.54 10.73 -6.22
N GLY A 112 6.42 10.00 -6.27
CA GLY A 112 5.32 10.19 -7.19
C GLY A 112 4.91 11.65 -7.37
N LYS A 113 4.30 12.03 -8.49
CA LYS A 113 3.61 13.34 -8.60
C LYS A 113 2.26 13.35 -7.87
N GLY A 114 1.75 14.54 -7.57
CA GLY A 114 0.40 14.70 -7.07
C GLY A 114 0.20 14.20 -5.64
N LEU A 115 -0.85 13.39 -5.44
CA LEU A 115 -1.22 12.86 -4.12
C LEU A 115 -0.14 11.95 -3.51
N LEU A 116 0.56 11.20 -4.35
CA LEU A 116 1.61 10.27 -3.91
C LEU A 116 2.85 11.00 -3.36
N ALA A 117 3.16 12.22 -3.83
CA ALA A 117 4.15 13.08 -3.19
C ALA A 117 3.61 13.81 -1.95
N ALA A 118 2.34 14.20 -1.99
CA ALA A 118 1.73 15.11 -1.04
C ALA A 118 1.58 14.50 0.35
N LEU A 119 1.25 13.21 0.42
CA LEU A 119 1.08 12.48 1.67
C LEU A 119 2.33 11.64 2.00
N PRO A 120 2.59 11.35 3.28
CA PRO A 120 3.59 10.33 3.61
C PRO A 120 3.17 9.00 2.97
N PRO A 121 4.12 8.20 2.46
CA PRO A 121 3.79 6.87 2.00
C PRO A 121 3.20 6.12 3.19
N TRP A 122 2.01 5.58 2.98
CA TRP A 122 1.27 4.83 3.97
C TRP A 122 0.93 3.51 3.32
N GLY A 123 1.35 2.43 3.95
CA GLY A 123 1.28 1.13 3.33
C GLY A 123 1.38 0.02 4.34
N MET A 124 1.52 -1.18 3.79
CA MET A 124 1.60 -2.40 4.53
C MET A 124 2.82 -3.18 4.07
N GLU A 125 3.55 -3.66 5.06
CA GLU A 125 4.69 -4.54 4.87
C GLU A 125 4.34 -5.86 5.55
N ALA A 126 4.43 -6.96 4.81
CA ALA A 126 4.06 -8.29 5.29
C ALA A 126 5.16 -9.31 4.94
N TYR A 127 5.40 -10.23 5.85
CA TYR A 127 6.42 -11.26 5.73
C TYR A 127 5.86 -12.60 6.16
N SER A 128 6.14 -13.62 5.36
CA SER A 128 5.77 -14.99 5.68
C SER A 128 6.99 -15.89 5.84
N LEU A 129 6.86 -16.88 6.71
CA LEU A 129 7.86 -17.89 7.02
C LEU A 129 7.20 -19.25 6.79
N HIS A 130 7.86 -20.10 6.00
CA HIS A 130 7.32 -21.37 5.54
C HIS A 130 8.34 -22.50 5.73
N ALA A 131 7.85 -23.72 5.94
CA ALA A 131 8.71 -24.90 6.09
C ALA A 131 9.22 -25.41 4.74
N ASP A 132 8.45 -25.19 3.67
CA ASP A 132 8.76 -25.60 2.30
C ASP A 132 8.15 -24.62 1.29
N GLY A 133 8.57 -24.77 0.02
CA GLY A 133 8.12 -23.90 -1.07
C GLY A 133 6.66 -24.09 -1.46
N ALA A 134 6.08 -25.29 -1.31
CA ALA A 134 4.69 -25.52 -1.70
C ALA A 134 3.71 -24.78 -0.78
N ASP A 135 4.03 -24.68 0.51
CA ASP A 135 3.29 -23.85 1.46
C ASP A 135 3.41 -22.35 1.16
N LEU A 136 4.60 -21.89 0.74
CA LEU A 136 4.81 -20.51 0.27
C LEU A 136 3.97 -20.22 -0.98
N ASP A 137 4.03 -21.07 -1.99
CA ASP A 137 3.27 -20.92 -3.24
C ASP A 137 1.76 -20.88 -2.97
N GLY A 138 1.29 -21.73 -2.06
CA GLY A 138 -0.10 -21.77 -1.63
C GLY A 138 -0.56 -20.47 -0.95
N LEU A 139 0.28 -19.87 -0.08
CA LEU A 139 -0.02 -18.56 0.50
C LEU A 139 0.03 -17.46 -0.57
N TYR A 140 1.03 -17.48 -1.45
CA TYR A 140 1.22 -16.49 -2.50
C TYR A 140 -0.01 -16.40 -3.41
N ALA A 141 -0.54 -17.54 -3.87
CA ALA A 141 -1.75 -17.58 -4.69
C ALA A 141 -2.95 -16.92 -3.97
N ARG A 142 -3.13 -17.21 -2.67
CA ARG A 142 -4.20 -16.62 -1.86
C ARG A 142 -4.01 -15.11 -1.62
N VAL A 143 -2.76 -14.66 -1.51
CA VAL A 143 -2.42 -13.22 -1.45
C VAL A 143 -2.81 -12.53 -2.75
N VAL A 144 -2.48 -13.11 -3.91
CA VAL A 144 -2.89 -12.58 -5.22
C VAL A 144 -4.41 -12.43 -5.27
N GLU A 145 -5.16 -13.49 -4.98
CA GLU A 145 -6.64 -13.46 -4.97
C GLU A 145 -7.19 -12.38 -4.01
N ALA A 146 -6.61 -12.27 -2.82
CA ALA A 146 -7.02 -11.26 -1.85
C ALA A 146 -6.79 -9.83 -2.38
N TRP A 147 -5.65 -9.55 -2.99
CA TRP A 147 -5.34 -8.22 -3.54
C TRP A 147 -6.21 -7.86 -4.75
N GLU A 148 -6.50 -8.82 -5.63
CA GLU A 148 -7.44 -8.64 -6.73
C GLU A 148 -8.85 -8.35 -6.22
N GLY A 149 -9.27 -9.04 -5.15
CA GLY A 149 -10.53 -8.77 -4.46
C GLY A 149 -10.57 -7.36 -3.85
N ILE A 150 -9.47 -6.90 -3.24
CA ILE A 150 -9.33 -5.53 -2.73
C ILE A 150 -9.46 -4.52 -3.87
N ALA A 151 -8.70 -4.69 -4.96
CA ALA A 151 -8.70 -3.79 -6.10
C ALA A 151 -10.10 -3.70 -6.74
N SER A 152 -10.75 -4.86 -6.94
CA SER A 152 -12.14 -4.97 -7.40
C SER A 152 -13.11 -4.19 -6.53
N ARG A 153 -13.04 -4.37 -5.20
CA ARG A 153 -13.92 -3.69 -4.22
C ARG A 153 -13.72 -2.18 -4.21
N CYS A 154 -12.50 -1.73 -4.50
CA CYS A 154 -12.17 -0.32 -4.63
C CYS A 154 -12.53 0.26 -6.01
N GLY A 155 -13.00 -0.57 -6.96
CA GLY A 155 -13.32 -0.16 -8.33
C GLY A 155 -12.07 0.27 -9.11
N LEU A 156 -10.92 -0.30 -8.78
CA LEU A 156 -9.65 -0.04 -9.46
C LEU A 156 -9.50 -1.02 -10.62
N GLU A 157 -8.88 -0.57 -11.71
CA GLU A 157 -8.33 -1.47 -12.72
C GLU A 157 -6.88 -1.78 -12.35
N TRP A 158 -6.48 -3.05 -12.48
CA TRP A 158 -5.12 -3.49 -12.16
C TRP A 158 -4.55 -4.38 -13.27
N VAL A 159 -3.22 -4.44 -13.31
CA VAL A 159 -2.44 -5.36 -14.16
C VAL A 159 -1.30 -5.91 -13.33
N TRP A 160 -1.10 -7.23 -13.38
CA TRP A 160 0.10 -7.86 -12.84
C TRP A 160 1.25 -7.75 -13.83
N ALA A 161 2.44 -7.46 -13.31
CA ALA A 161 3.67 -7.44 -14.07
C ALA A 161 4.78 -8.10 -13.27
N GLU A 162 5.71 -8.75 -13.96
CA GLU A 162 6.99 -9.14 -13.39
C GLU A 162 7.76 -7.89 -12.98
N ALA A 163 8.33 -7.91 -11.78
CA ALA A 163 9.22 -6.89 -11.26
C ALA A 163 10.59 -7.52 -10.98
N GLY A 164 11.65 -6.71 -10.89
CA GLY A 164 12.97 -7.19 -10.46
C GLY A 164 13.91 -7.70 -11.57
N LEU A 165 15.11 -8.10 -11.16
CA LEU A 165 16.20 -8.55 -12.04
C LEU A 165 16.36 -10.10 -12.05
N GLY A 166 15.37 -10.83 -11.57
CA GLY A 166 15.29 -12.30 -11.65
C GLY A 166 16.07 -13.10 -10.60
N GLU A 167 16.66 -12.44 -9.60
CA GLU A 167 17.26 -13.14 -8.45
C GLU A 167 16.21 -13.64 -7.45
N VAL A 168 15.06 -12.97 -7.40
CA VAL A 168 13.87 -13.31 -6.62
C VAL A 168 12.67 -13.11 -7.53
N GLU A 169 11.67 -14.00 -7.44
CA GLU A 169 10.39 -13.77 -8.10
C GLU A 169 9.71 -12.56 -7.44
N GLU A 170 9.69 -11.44 -8.16
CA GLU A 170 8.99 -10.24 -7.74
C GLU A 170 7.85 -9.99 -8.72
N SER A 171 6.67 -9.67 -8.18
CA SER A 171 5.52 -9.31 -8.98
C SER A 171 4.90 -8.04 -8.42
N ALA A 172 4.50 -7.15 -9.33
CA ALA A 172 3.88 -5.89 -8.99
C ALA A 172 2.45 -5.86 -9.54
N MET A 173 1.49 -5.53 -8.66
CA MET A 173 0.16 -5.12 -9.09
C MET A 173 0.20 -3.63 -9.40
N LEU A 174 0.13 -3.29 -10.68
CA LEU A 174 0.14 -1.92 -11.17
C LEU A 174 -1.28 -1.43 -11.42
N ILE A 175 -1.55 -0.16 -11.10
CA ILE A 175 -2.81 0.52 -11.40
C ILE A 175 -2.56 1.44 -12.60
N PRO A 176 -3.05 1.12 -13.81
CA PRO A 176 -2.78 1.92 -15.01
C PRO A 176 -3.31 3.35 -14.86
N HIS A 177 -2.44 4.33 -15.03
CA HIS A 177 -2.83 5.73 -14.97
C HIS A 177 -1.91 6.61 -15.85
N PRO A 178 -2.42 7.58 -16.62
CA PRO A 178 -1.60 8.43 -17.50
C PRO A 178 -0.53 9.26 -16.78
N ALA A 179 -0.73 9.50 -15.47
CA ALA A 179 0.24 10.18 -14.61
C ALA A 179 1.08 9.22 -13.75
N GLY A 180 1.03 7.91 -14.02
CA GLY A 180 1.89 6.91 -13.38
C GLY A 180 3.36 7.13 -13.73
N GLU A 181 4.26 6.69 -12.85
CA GLU A 181 5.70 6.86 -13.03
C GLU A 181 6.37 5.60 -13.60
N ASP A 182 5.81 4.44 -13.28
CA ASP A 182 6.26 3.16 -13.80
C ASP A 182 5.86 2.98 -15.27
N ARG A 183 6.72 2.29 -16.01
CA ARG A 183 6.46 1.91 -17.40
C ARG A 183 6.13 0.43 -17.45
N LEU A 184 4.89 0.14 -17.82
CA LEU A 184 4.45 -1.21 -18.14
C LEU A 184 4.72 -1.48 -19.63
N VAL A 185 5.41 -2.57 -19.93
CA VAL A 185 5.49 -3.12 -21.29
C VAL A 185 4.52 -4.29 -21.35
N ARG A 186 3.67 -4.32 -22.37
CA ARG A 186 2.72 -5.40 -22.58
C ARG A 186 2.72 -5.85 -24.04
N CYS A 187 2.83 -7.14 -24.29
CA CYS A 187 2.66 -7.76 -25.58
C CYS A 187 1.18 -8.11 -25.81
N PRO A 188 0.48 -7.46 -26.76
CA PRO A 188 -0.93 -7.76 -27.04
C PRO A 188 -1.15 -9.16 -27.65
N GLY A 189 -0.09 -9.83 -28.14
CA GLY A 189 -0.18 -11.15 -28.75
C GLY A 189 -0.13 -12.30 -27.74
N CYS A 190 0.73 -12.23 -26.72
CA CYS A 190 0.89 -13.30 -25.72
C CYS A 190 0.43 -12.90 -24.31
N GLY A 191 0.14 -11.63 -24.06
CA GLY A 191 -0.32 -11.16 -22.76
C GLY A 191 0.79 -10.95 -21.73
N TYR A 192 2.07 -11.11 -22.11
CA TYR A 192 3.23 -10.57 -21.38
C TYR A 192 3.04 -9.08 -21.14
#